data_AF-A0A4Q5RCZ9-F1
#
_entry.id   AF-A0A4Q5RCZ9-F1
#
_cell.length_a   1.000
_cell.length_b   1.000
_cell.length_c   1.000
_cell.angle_alpha   90.00
_cell.angle_beta   90.00
_cell.angle_gamma   90.00
#
_symmetry.space_group_name_H-M   'P 1'
#
loop_
_entity.id
_entity.type
_entity.pdbx_description
1 polymer ?
#
loop_
_entity_poly.entity_id
_entity_poly.type
_entity_poly.pdbx_seq_one_letter_code
_entity_poly.pdbx_strand_id
1 'polypeptide(L)' 'FYKKITFQQLAPHGLAALAPVVETMAEAEGLHAHAHAVGLRREFLATT' A
#
# COMPACT_ATOMS: atom_id res chain seq x y z
N PHE A 1 -12.45 24.36 20.52
CA PHE A 1 -11.98 22.95 20.65
C PHE A 1 -12.33 22.20 19.38
N TYR A 2 -11.36 21.56 18.72
CA TYR A 2 -11.62 20.68 17.56
C TYR A 2 -10.65 19.50 17.54
N LYS A 3 -10.98 18.46 16.76
CA LYS A 3 -10.14 17.28 16.52
C LYS A 3 -9.62 17.32 15.08
N LYS A 4 -8.37 16.89 14.86
CA LYS A 4 -7.78 16.75 13.52
C LYS A 4 -7.97 15.32 13.01
N ILE A 5 -8.27 15.18 11.73
CA ILE A 5 -8.46 13.90 11.03
C ILE A 5 -7.71 13.99 9.70
N THR A 6 -7.05 12.91 9.28
CA THR A 6 -6.37 12.81 7.99
C THR A 6 -7.17 11.93 7.04
N PHE A 7 -7.01 12.19 5.74
CA PHE A 7 -7.59 11.39 4.66
C PHE A 7 -6.48 11.05 3.68
N GLN A 8 -6.57 9.87 3.07
CA GLN A 8 -5.66 9.44 2.02
C GLN A 8 -6.44 8.77 0.90
N GLN A 9 -6.12 9.15 -0.33
CA GLN A 9 -6.61 8.51 -1.54
C GLN A 9 -5.43 8.34 -2.50
N LEU A 10 -5.24 7.12 -3.00
CA LEU A 10 -4.18 6.77 -3.93
C LEU A 10 -4.79 6.50 -5.31
N ALA A 11 -4.21 7.11 -6.34
CA ALA A 11 -4.48 6.72 -7.71
C ALA A 11 -3.78 5.37 -8.03
N PRO A 12 -4.22 4.61 -9.04
CA PRO A 12 -3.60 3.33 -9.39
C PRO A 12 -2.08 3.42 -9.63
N HIS A 13 -1.63 4.43 -10.39
CA HIS A 13 -0.21 4.66 -10.63
C HIS A 13 0.56 5.04 -9.35
N GLY A 14 -0.09 5.75 -8.43
CA GLY A 14 0.49 6.11 -7.13
C GLY A 14 0.66 4.88 -6.22
N LEU A 15 -0.32 3.97 -6.22
CA LEU A 15 -0.20 2.70 -5.52
C LEU A 15 0.92 1.85 -6.13
N ALA A 16 0.97 1.73 -7.46
CA ALA A 16 2.03 0.97 -8.15
C ALA A 16 3.44 1.49 -7.82
N ALA A 17 3.61 2.81 -7.69
CA ALA A 17 4.90 3.42 -7.34
C ALA A 17 5.29 3.17 -5.87
N LEU A 18 4.33 3.19 -4.94
CA LEU A 18 4.61 3.02 -3.50
C LEU A 18 4.65 1.56 -3.07
N ALA A 19 3.96 0.66 -3.77
CA ALA A 19 3.78 -0.73 -3.39
C ALA A 19 5.11 -1.45 -3.09
N PRO A 20 6.19 -1.34 -3.89
CA PRO A 20 7.45 -2.03 -3.60
C PRO A 20 8.08 -1.60 -2.26
N VAL A 21 7.96 -0.31 -1.91
CA VAL A 21 8.51 0.22 -0.66
C VAL A 21 7.68 -0.24 0.54
N VAL A 22 6.35 -0.22 0.43
CA VAL A 22 5.45 -0.66 1.52
C VAL A 22 5.57 -2.17 1.75
N GLU A 23 5.64 -2.97 0.69
CA GLU A 23 5.89 -4.42 0.78
C GLU A 23 7.22 -4.69 1.48
N THR A 24 8.31 -4.01 1.07
CA THR A 24 9.64 -4.18 1.69
C THR A 24 9.63 -3.84 3.18
N MET A 25 9.01 -2.74 3.57
CA MET A 25 8.91 -2.36 4.99
C MET A 25 8.08 -3.36 5.79
N ALA A 26 6.92 -3.75 5.28
CA ALA A 26 6.03 -4.68 5.97
C ALA A 26 6.66 -6.08 6.12
N GLU A 27 7.39 -6.57 5.12
CA GLU A 27 8.14 -7.83 5.22
C GLU A 27 9.27 -7.72 6.25
N ALA A 28 10.01 -6.62 6.29
CA ALA A 28 11.06 -6.39 7.27
C ALA A 28 10.53 -6.36 8.72
N GLU A 29 9.29 -5.95 8.92
CA GLU A 29 8.59 -5.95 10.21
C GLU A 29 7.87 -7.27 10.54
N GLY A 30 7.92 -8.28 9.64
CA GLY A 30 7.20 -9.55 9.80
C GLY A 30 5.67 -9.42 9.65
N LEU A 31 5.19 -8.30 9.08
CA LEU A 31 3.78 -8.01 8.87
C LEU A 31 3.30 -8.55 7.52
N HIS A 32 3.44 -9.86 7.29
CA HIS A 32 3.16 -10.50 6.00
C HIS A 32 1.76 -10.21 5.45
N ALA A 33 0.74 -10.12 6.32
CA ALA A 33 -0.62 -9.79 5.89
C ALA A 33 -0.73 -8.37 5.28
N HIS A 34 0.06 -7.41 5.80
CA HIS A 34 0.09 -6.04 5.29
C HIS A 34 0.81 -5.98 3.94
N ALA A 35 1.94 -6.67 3.79
CA ALA A 35 2.65 -6.81 2.51
C ALA A 35 1.76 -7.48 1.45
N HIS A 36 1.12 -8.60 1.81
CA HIS A 36 0.24 -9.35 0.91
C HIS A 36 -0.96 -8.52 0.43
N ALA A 37 -1.57 -7.70 1.31
CA ALA A 37 -2.66 -6.81 0.92
C ALA A 37 -2.25 -5.82 -0.19
N VAL A 38 -1.01 -5.31 -0.14
CA VAL A 38 -0.47 -4.42 -1.17
C VAL A 38 -0.12 -5.21 -2.44
N GLY A 39 0.54 -6.36 -2.30
CA GLY A 39 0.92 -7.25 -3.40
C GLY A 39 -0.25 -7.65 -4.29
N LEU A 40 -1.38 -8.09 -3.70
CA LEU A 40 -2.58 -8.46 -4.45
C LEU A 40 -3.09 -7.33 -5.37
N ARG A 41 -3.02 -6.07 -4.89
CA ARG A 41 -3.46 -4.92 -5.67
C ARG A 41 -2.46 -4.57 -6.78
N ARG A 42 -1.16 -4.67 -6.48
CA ARG A 42 -0.10 -4.44 -7.47
C ARG A 42 -0.19 -5.46 -8.61
N GLU A 43 -0.37 -6.74 -8.29
CA GLU A 43 -0.52 -7.82 -9.27
C GLU A 43 -1.75 -7.63 -10.16
N PHE A 44 -2.90 -7.26 -9.57
CA PHE A 44 -4.12 -6.95 -10.30
C PHE A 44 -3.91 -5.81 -11.31
N LEU A 45 -3.23 -4.74 -10.88
CA LEU A 45 -2.94 -3.59 -11.74
C LEU A 45 -1.91 -3.88 -12.84
N ALA A 46 -0.99 -4.83 -12.63
CA ALA A 46 0.01 -5.21 -13.62
C ALA A 46 -0.58 -6.08 -14.76
N THR A 47 -1.72 -6.72 -14.52
CA THR A 47 -2.37 -7.63 -15.47
C THR A 47 -3.40 -6.92 -16.35
N THR A 48 -3.79 -5.68 -16.00
CA THR A 48 -4.78 -4.87 -16.72
C THR A 48 -4.09 -3.86 -17.63
#